data_AF-A0A5J6WMZ3-F1
#
_entry.id   AF-A0A5J6WMZ3-F1
#
_cell.length_a   1.000
_cell.length_b   1.000
_cell.length_c   1.000
_cell.angle_alpha   90.00
_cell.angle_beta   90.00
_cell.angle_gamma   90.00
#
_symmetry.space_group_name_H-M   'P 1'
#
loop_
_entity.id
_entity.type
_entity.pdbx_description
1 polymer ?
#
loop_
_entity_poly.entity_id
_entity_poly.type
_entity_poly.pdbx_seq_one_letter_code
_entity_poly.pdbx_strand_id
1 'polypeptide(L)'
;MINWPAVIKYHGEDELIYVESLTEWLNDADLNQANYEIEDRLIDGSGATFSLPMTNYVTEDELFFCLNKPIQVPEFVELVRKHAVMENYCCSAKINAKTHQQVIAMVKDIHSL
;
A
#
# COMPACT_ATOMS: atom_id res chain seq x y z
N MET A 1 4.78 -1.26 -15.14
CA MET A 1 4.15 0.02 -14.76
C MET A 1 3.19 -0.27 -13.62
N ILE A 2 3.18 0.56 -12.59
CA ILE A 2 2.28 0.41 -11.42
C ILE A 2 0.85 0.76 -11.84
N ASN A 3 -0.10 -0.09 -11.44
CA ASN A 3 -1.52 0.17 -11.63
C ASN A 3 -2.10 0.91 -10.41
N TRP A 4 -1.99 2.23 -10.39
CA TRP A 4 -2.55 3.08 -9.34
C TRP A 4 -4.09 3.00 -9.28
N PRO A 5 -4.73 3.22 -8.11
CA PRO A 5 -4.12 3.54 -6.82
C PRO A 5 -3.35 2.36 -6.21
N ALA A 6 -2.49 2.66 -5.25
CA ALA A 6 -1.67 1.68 -4.55
C ALA A 6 -1.73 1.87 -3.04
N VAL A 7 -1.20 0.88 -2.32
CA VAL A 7 -1.10 0.89 -0.87
C VAL A 7 0.34 0.58 -0.46
N ILE A 8 0.90 1.39 0.44
CA ILE A 8 2.18 1.13 1.07
C ILE A 8 1.94 0.34 2.37
N LYS A 9 2.72 -0.72 2.55
CA LYS A 9 2.78 -1.52 3.77
C LYS A 9 4.22 -1.51 4.29
N TYR A 10 4.42 -0.84 5.42
CA TYR A 10 5.69 -0.90 6.14
C TYR A 10 5.92 -2.27 6.77
N HIS A 11 7.15 -2.71 6.86
CA HIS A 11 7.51 -3.89 7.62
C HIS A 11 7.27 -3.65 9.11
N GLY A 12 6.83 -4.68 9.85
CA GLY A 12 6.58 -4.58 11.28
C GLY A 12 5.29 -3.86 11.70
N GLU A 13 4.80 -2.88 10.93
CA GLU A 13 3.65 -2.06 11.31
C GLU A 13 2.33 -2.56 10.71
N ASP A 14 1.21 -2.49 11.42
CA ASP A 14 -0.10 -2.88 10.85
C ASP A 14 -0.75 -1.76 10.01
N GLU A 15 -0.13 -0.59 9.95
CA GLU A 15 -0.56 0.55 9.15
C GLU A 15 -0.49 0.27 7.64
N LEU A 16 -1.48 0.79 6.91
CA LEU A 16 -1.54 0.81 5.46
C LEU A 16 -1.76 2.24 5.00
N ILE A 17 -0.91 2.72 4.11
CA ILE A 17 -1.04 4.07 3.54
C ILE A 17 -1.62 3.96 2.14
N TYR A 18 -2.75 4.62 1.92
CA TYR A 18 -3.33 4.77 0.59
C TYR A 18 -2.58 5.83 -0.22
N VAL A 19 -2.32 5.53 -1.50
CA VAL A 19 -1.70 6.46 -2.43
C VAL A 19 -2.47 6.44 -3.75
N GLU A 20 -3.10 7.58 -4.10
CA GLU A 20 -3.98 7.70 -5.26
C GLU A 20 -3.24 7.57 -6.59
N SER A 21 -2.04 8.15 -6.68
CA SER A 21 -1.28 8.22 -7.93
C SER A 21 0.21 8.46 -7.69
N LEU A 22 1.02 8.23 -8.73
CA LEU A 22 2.44 8.60 -8.74
C LEU A 22 2.65 10.08 -8.41
N THR A 23 1.79 10.95 -8.95
CA THR A 23 1.85 12.40 -8.70
C THR A 23 1.61 12.74 -7.24
N GLU A 24 0.69 12.04 -6.57
CA GLU A 24 0.46 12.22 -5.13
C GLU A 24 1.70 11.78 -4.34
N TRP A 25 2.24 10.60 -4.62
CA TRP A 25 3.45 10.10 -3.97
C TRP A 25 4.64 11.06 -4.11
N LEU A 26 4.89 11.58 -5.32
CA LEU A 26 5.99 12.51 -5.58
C LEU A 26 5.84 13.85 -4.85
N ASN A 27 4.60 14.33 -4.70
CA ASN A 27 4.29 15.61 -4.07
C ASN A 27 4.18 15.52 -2.54
N ASP A 28 3.98 14.33 -2.00
CA ASP A 28 3.99 14.08 -0.57
C ASP A 28 5.43 13.89 -0.08
N ALA A 29 5.95 14.87 0.66
CA ALA A 29 7.32 14.83 1.16
C ALA A 29 7.54 13.72 2.19
N ASP A 30 6.51 13.37 2.97
CA ASP A 30 6.61 12.34 3.99
C ASP A 30 6.69 10.94 3.34
N LEU A 31 6.01 10.74 2.20
CA LEU A 31 6.10 9.50 1.43
C LEU A 31 7.35 9.43 0.55
N ASN A 32 7.66 10.48 -0.21
CA ASN A 32 8.78 10.47 -1.16
C ASN A 32 10.15 10.42 -0.47
N GLN A 33 10.25 10.98 0.74
CA GLN A 33 11.50 11.05 1.50
C GLN A 33 11.50 10.10 2.71
N ALA A 34 10.53 9.17 2.78
CA ALA A 34 10.51 8.17 3.84
C ALA A 34 11.73 7.25 3.76
N ASN A 35 12.21 6.80 4.93
CA ASN A 35 13.29 5.81 5.00
C ASN A 35 12.70 4.41 4.89
N TYR A 36 12.43 3.96 3.66
CA TYR A 36 11.87 2.63 3.41
C TYR A 36 12.90 1.51 3.65
N GLU A 37 12.43 0.41 4.23
CA GLU A 37 13.18 -0.83 4.40
C GLU A 37 13.04 -1.76 3.19
N ILE A 38 13.95 -2.73 3.05
CA ILE A 38 13.92 -3.71 1.94
C ILE A 38 12.70 -4.63 2.01
N GLU A 39 12.04 -4.72 3.16
CA GLU A 39 10.81 -5.47 3.40
C GLU A 39 9.54 -4.67 3.13
N ASP A 40 9.62 -3.35 2.98
CA ASP A 40 8.46 -2.49 2.69
C ASP A 40 7.93 -2.75 1.29
N ARG A 41 6.60 -2.71 1.15
CA ARG A 41 5.94 -3.07 -0.10
C ARG A 41 4.98 -1.99 -0.53
N LEU A 42 5.05 -1.63 -1.81
CA LEU A 42 3.95 -0.98 -2.50
C LEU A 42 3.12 -2.05 -3.23
N ILE A 43 1.82 -2.06 -2.98
CA ILE A 43 0.85 -3.01 -3.54
C ILE A 43 -0.10 -2.25 -4.44
N ASP A 44 -0.11 -2.55 -5.73
CA ASP A 44 -0.94 -1.82 -6.70
C ASP A 44 -2.35 -2.42 -6.87
N GLY A 45 -3.21 -1.75 -7.65
CA GLY A 45 -4.58 -2.16 -7.96
C GLY A 45 -4.75 -3.51 -8.65
N SER A 46 -3.66 -4.12 -9.14
CA SER A 46 -3.66 -5.48 -9.69
C SER A 46 -3.21 -6.54 -8.68
N GLY A 47 -2.74 -6.11 -7.51
CA GLY A 47 -2.09 -6.97 -6.51
C GLY A 47 -0.61 -7.20 -6.76
N ALA A 48 -0.01 -6.54 -7.75
CA ALA A 48 1.43 -6.61 -7.96
C ALA A 48 2.16 -5.89 -6.83
N THR A 49 3.28 -6.45 -6.40
CA THR A 49 4.09 -5.92 -5.31
C THR A 49 5.38 -5.32 -5.84
N PHE A 50 5.73 -4.16 -5.33
CA PHE A 50 6.92 -3.41 -5.71
C PHE A 50 7.75 -3.09 -4.46
N SER A 51 9.06 -3.00 -4.64
CA SER A 51 9.94 -2.36 -3.66
C SER A 51 9.78 -0.85 -3.72
N LEU A 52 10.07 -0.20 -2.60
CA LEU A 52 10.10 1.25 -2.45
C LEU A 52 11.56 1.75 -2.52
N PRO A 53 11.80 3.01 -2.92
CA PRO A 53 13.14 3.54 -3.07
C PRO A 53 13.79 3.75 -1.70
N MET A 54 14.91 3.06 -1.43
CA MET A 54 15.62 3.17 -0.13
C MET A 54 16.49 4.43 0.00
N THR A 55 16.60 5.22 -1.07
CA THR A 55 17.46 6.43 -1.09
C THR A 55 16.74 7.57 -1.78
N ASN A 56 16.99 8.80 -1.36
CA ASN A 56 16.32 10.00 -1.89
C ASN A 56 16.83 10.43 -3.28
N TYR A 57 17.70 9.62 -3.91
CA TYR A 57 18.36 9.94 -5.18
C TYR A 57 18.04 8.86 -6.22
N VAL A 58 16.81 8.86 -6.72
CA VAL A 58 16.39 7.90 -7.75
C VAL A 58 15.78 8.68 -8.90
N THR A 59 16.23 8.40 -10.12
CA THR A 59 15.58 8.93 -11.33
C THR A 59 14.20 8.28 -11.47
N GLU A 60 13.22 8.97 -12.06
CA GLU A 60 11.82 8.49 -12.16
C GLU A 60 11.69 7.03 -12.66
N ASP A 61 12.61 6.58 -13.51
CA ASP A 61 12.65 5.23 -14.07
C ASP A 61 13.05 4.10 -13.09
N GLU A 62 13.60 4.41 -11.91
CA GLU A 62 14.14 3.44 -10.95
C GLU A 62 13.39 3.43 -9.60
N LEU A 63 12.31 4.21 -9.46
CA LEU A 63 11.64 4.40 -8.18
C LEU A 63 11.04 3.10 -7.59
N PHE A 64 10.55 2.20 -8.45
CA PHE A 64 9.83 1.01 -8.02
C PHE A 64 10.23 -0.23 -8.82
N PHE A 65 10.74 -1.27 -8.14
CA PHE A 65 11.03 -2.55 -8.79
C PHE A 65 9.96 -3.59 -8.46
N CYS A 66 9.37 -4.19 -9.50
CA CYS A 66 8.41 -5.28 -9.34
C CYS A 66 9.11 -6.52 -8.75
N LEU A 67 8.54 -7.07 -7.69
CA LEU A 67 9.11 -8.20 -6.95
C LEU A 67 8.63 -9.57 -7.47
N ASN A 68 7.77 -9.59 -8.51
CA ASN A 68 7.19 -10.81 -9.10
C ASN A 68 6.52 -11.76 -8.08
N LYS A 69 6.07 -11.22 -6.95
CA LYS A 69 5.40 -11.96 -5.87
C LYS A 69 4.07 -11.28 -5.52
N PRO A 70 3.06 -11.36 -6.40
CA PRO A 70 1.80 -10.66 -6.20
C PRO A 70 1.09 -11.15 -4.94
N ILE A 71 0.50 -10.23 -4.20
CA ILE A 71 -0.30 -10.54 -3.01
C ILE A 71 -1.62 -11.19 -3.45
N GLN A 72 -2.10 -12.17 -2.70
CA GLN A 72 -3.42 -12.75 -2.94
C GLN A 72 -4.50 -11.93 -2.24
N VAL A 73 -5.71 -11.87 -2.81
CA VAL A 73 -6.83 -11.10 -2.21
C VAL A 73 -7.07 -11.47 -0.74
N PRO A 74 -7.10 -12.76 -0.32
CA PRO A 74 -7.30 -13.11 1.08
C PRO A 74 -6.18 -12.58 1.99
N GLU A 75 -4.93 -12.65 1.54
CA GLU A 75 -3.78 -12.11 2.28
C GLU A 75 -3.89 -10.60 2.43
N PHE A 76 -4.26 -9.89 1.36
CA PHE A 76 -4.44 -8.45 1.39
C PHE A 76 -5.61 -8.04 2.30
N VAL A 77 -6.71 -8.79 2.30
CA VAL A 77 -7.84 -8.60 3.23
C VAL A 77 -7.38 -8.71 4.68
N GLU A 78 -6.52 -9.67 5.03
CA GLU A 78 -5.97 -9.77 6.39
C GLU A 78 -5.15 -8.52 6.77
N LEU A 79 -4.37 -7.96 5.85
CA LEU A 79 -3.66 -6.70 6.11
C LEU A 79 -4.63 -5.55 6.40
N VAL A 80 -5.69 -5.41 5.60
CA VAL A 80 -6.69 -4.36 5.82
C VAL A 80 -7.44 -4.56 7.14
N ARG A 81 -7.70 -5.81 7.55
CA ARG A 81 -8.31 -6.07 8.87
C ARG A 81 -7.43 -5.62 10.01
N LYS A 82 -6.12 -5.86 9.94
CA LYS A 82 -5.17 -5.42 10.96
C LYS A 82 -5.09 -3.90 11.03
N HIS A 83 -4.96 -3.24 9.87
CA HIS A 83 -5.02 -1.78 9.77
C HIS A 83 -6.33 -1.23 10.36
N ALA A 84 -7.48 -1.81 10.00
CA ALA A 84 -8.78 -1.43 10.54
C ALA A 84 -8.87 -1.56 12.07
N VAL A 85 -8.24 -2.60 12.66
CA VAL A 85 -8.18 -2.74 14.13
C VAL A 85 -7.35 -1.63 14.75
N MET A 86 -6.19 -1.32 14.17
CA MET A 86 -5.31 -0.23 14.61
C MET A 86 -6.04 1.13 14.60
N GLU A 87 -6.83 1.38 13.54
CA GLU A 87 -7.66 2.59 13.39
C GLU A 87 -8.96 2.58 14.21
N ASN A 88 -9.19 1.58 15.07
CA ASN A 88 -10.43 1.39 15.84
C ASN A 88 -11.71 1.33 14.97
N TYR A 89 -11.59 0.87 13.72
CA TYR A 89 -12.70 0.73 12.80
C TYR A 89 -13.67 -0.36 13.29
N CYS A 90 -14.91 0.04 13.60
CA CYS A 90 -15.88 -0.75 14.38
C CYS A 90 -16.33 -2.08 13.73
N CYS A 91 -16.02 -2.31 12.45
CA CYS A 91 -16.45 -3.48 11.69
C CYS A 91 -15.29 -4.28 11.06
N SER A 92 -14.08 -4.17 11.61
CA SER A 92 -12.87 -4.83 11.07
C SER A 92 -13.05 -6.33 10.79
N ALA A 93 -13.72 -7.07 11.68
CA ALA A 93 -13.97 -8.51 11.53
C ALA A 93 -14.88 -8.89 10.33
N LYS A 94 -15.63 -7.94 9.76
CA LYS A 94 -16.53 -8.17 8.60
C LYS A 94 -15.90 -7.75 7.27
N ILE A 95 -14.71 -7.16 7.28
CA ILE A 95 -14.00 -6.75 6.06
C ILE A 95 -13.71 -7.98 5.21
N ASN A 96 -14.17 -7.96 3.97
CA ASN A 96 -13.91 -9.02 3.01
C ASN A 96 -14.03 -8.47 1.58
N ALA A 97 -13.23 -8.99 0.66
CA ALA A 97 -13.18 -8.55 -0.72
C ALA A 97 -13.04 -9.73 -1.68
N LYS A 98 -13.39 -9.52 -2.95
CA LYS A 98 -13.20 -10.48 -4.05
C LYS A 98 -12.13 -10.06 -5.04
N THR A 99 -11.73 -8.79 -5.02
CA THR A 99 -10.73 -8.23 -5.95
C THR A 99 -9.79 -7.30 -5.20
N HIS A 100 -8.55 -7.14 -5.70
CA HIS A 100 -7.58 -6.19 -5.13
C HIS A 100 -8.09 -4.75 -5.14
N GLN A 101 -8.79 -4.33 -6.19
CA GLN A 101 -9.41 -3.01 -6.26
C GLN A 101 -10.40 -2.75 -5.11
N GLN A 102 -11.18 -3.75 -4.72
CA GLN A 102 -12.08 -3.63 -3.56
C GLN A 102 -11.29 -3.49 -2.26
N VAL A 103 -10.17 -4.21 -2.12
CA VAL A 103 -9.31 -4.11 -0.93
C VAL A 103 -8.71 -2.69 -0.83
N ILE A 104 -8.17 -2.16 -1.93
CA ILE A 104 -7.60 -0.80 -1.94
C ILE A 104 -8.64 0.27 -1.62
N ALA A 105 -9.86 0.14 -2.17
CA ALA A 105 -10.96 1.04 -1.83
C ALA A 105 -11.28 1.03 -0.32
N MET A 106 -11.21 -0.14 0.34
CA MET A 106 -11.41 -0.22 1.79
C MET A 106 -10.32 0.51 2.57
N VAL A 107 -9.05 0.46 2.14
CA VAL A 107 -7.96 1.21 2.78
C VAL A 107 -8.24 2.71 2.71
N LYS A 108 -8.66 3.21 1.53
CA LYS A 108 -9.04 4.62 1.35
C LYS A 108 -10.16 5.04 2.30
N ASP A 109 -11.19 4.20 2.44
CA ASP A 109 -12.37 4.49 3.27
C ASP A 109 -12.02 4.51 4.77
N ILE A 110 -11.14 3.61 5.23
CA ILE A 110 -10.70 3.56 6.63
C ILE A 110 -9.91 4.82 7.00
N HIS A 111 -9.06 5.32 6.10
CA HIS A 111 -8.23 6.50 6.33
C HIS A 111 -8.99 7.84 6.20
N SER A 112 -10.23 7.82 5.71
CA SER A 112 -11.05 9.01 5.47
C SER A 112 -12.01 9.36 6.63
N LEU A 113 -11.93 8.65 7.76
CA LEU A 113 -12.79 8.83 8.95
C LEU A 113 -12.12 9.67 10.03
#